data_AF-A0A2W6AFU1-F1
#
_entry.id   AF-A0A2W6AFU1-F1
#
_cell.length_a   1.000
_cell.length_b   1.000
_cell.length_c   1.000
_cell.angle_alpha   90.00
_cell.angle_beta   90.00
_cell.angle_gamma   90.00
#
_symmetry.space_group_name_H-M   'P 1'
#
loop_
_entity.id
_entity.type
_entity.pdbx_description
1 polymer ?
#
loop_
_entity_poly.entity_id
_entity_poly.type
_entity_poly.pdbx_seq_one_letter_code
_entity_poly.pdbx_strand_id
1 'polypeptide(L)'
;MFESAARVSVLDMVPFATDELTSLGDVSHPVQAYLNILAPSSRRPQLSALEWIARRSTQVFTAETMPWQRLRRPHVLKIRGLLEESYQPATANRMLSAVASRVMV
;
A
#
# COMPACT_ATOMS: atom_id res chain seq x y z
N MET A 1 27.36 -47.43 35.68
CA MET A 1 27.18 -46.02 36.08
C MET A 1 28.26 -45.22 35.38
N PHE A 2 28.02 -44.82 34.12
CA PHE A 2 28.93 -43.97 33.36
C PHE A 2 28.26 -42.64 33.10
N GLU A 3 28.93 -41.60 33.57
CA GLU A 3 28.47 -40.23 33.71
C GLU A 3 28.93 -39.40 32.49
N SER A 4 27.96 -38.66 31.95
CA SER A 4 28.08 -37.35 31.29
C SER A 4 29.28 -37.09 30.35
N ALA A 5 29.03 -37.24 29.05
CA ALA A 5 29.68 -36.42 28.03
C ALA A 5 28.65 -35.40 27.53
N ALA A 6 28.71 -34.19 28.09
CA ALA A 6 27.92 -33.05 27.64
C ALA A 6 28.21 -32.77 26.15
N ARG A 7 27.26 -33.12 25.28
CA ARG A 7 27.24 -32.63 23.90
C ARG A 7 26.81 -31.18 23.92
N VAL A 8 27.77 -30.30 23.65
CA VAL A 8 27.51 -28.94 23.16
C VAL A 8 26.73 -29.07 21.85
N SER A 9 25.43 -28.80 21.87
CA SER A 9 24.67 -28.56 20.63
C SER A 9 25.13 -27.23 20.08
N VAL A 10 26.04 -27.31 19.11
CA VAL A 10 26.40 -26.23 18.22
C VAL A 10 25.11 -25.75 17.54
N LEU A 11 24.89 -24.44 17.59
CA LEU A 11 23.90 -23.69 16.81
C LEU A 11 23.38 -24.48 15.60
N ASP A 12 22.11 -24.86 15.63
CA ASP A 12 21.33 -25.00 14.39
C ASP A 12 21.19 -23.60 13.80
N MET A 13 22.23 -23.20 13.08
CA MET A 13 22.23 -22.06 12.18
C MET A 13 21.30 -22.45 11.03
N VAL A 14 20.00 -22.26 11.22
CA VAL A 14 19.02 -22.38 10.15
C VAL A 14 19.49 -21.43 9.04
N PRO A 15 19.87 -21.92 7.85
CA PRO A 15 20.11 -21.05 6.74
C PRO A 15 18.74 -20.45 6.41
N PHE A 16 18.54 -19.18 6.73
CA PHE A 16 17.38 -18.43 6.27
C PHE A 16 17.40 -18.53 4.76
N ALA A 17 16.57 -19.43 4.22
CA ALA A 17 16.50 -19.69 2.81
C ALA A 17 16.15 -18.37 2.15
N THR A 18 17.08 -17.87 1.34
CA THR A 18 16.95 -16.61 0.59
C THR A 18 15.73 -16.62 -0.36
N ASP A 19 15.13 -17.79 -0.55
CA ASP A 19 13.95 -18.08 -1.35
C ASP A 19 12.64 -17.46 -0.80
N GLU A 20 12.54 -17.22 0.52
CA GLU A 20 11.34 -16.58 1.12
C GLU A 20 11.26 -15.08 0.76
N LEU A 21 12.40 -14.45 0.48
CA LEU A 21 12.45 -13.06 0.03
C LEU A 21 12.03 -12.91 -1.44
N THR A 22 12.06 -13.99 -2.23
CA THR A 22 11.62 -14.00 -3.63
C THR A 22 10.09 -13.87 -3.74
N SER A 23 9.33 -14.26 -2.71
CA SER A 23 7.87 -14.05 -2.64
C SER A 23 7.45 -12.61 -2.29
N LEU A 24 8.37 -11.76 -1.85
CA LEU A 24 8.14 -10.31 -1.72
C LEU A 24 8.33 -9.58 -3.07
N GLY A 25 8.82 -10.30 -4.09
CA GLY A 25 9.15 -9.79 -5.43
C GLY A 25 7.97 -9.68 -6.39
N ASP A 26 6.75 -10.07 -5.98
CA ASP A 26 5.55 -9.62 -6.66
C ASP A 26 5.34 -8.16 -6.25
N VAL A 27 5.99 -7.25 -6.98
CA VAL A 27 5.96 -5.79 -6.76
C VAL A 27 4.51 -5.35 -6.75
N SER A 28 3.89 -5.43 -5.58
CA SER A 28 2.47 -5.18 -5.42
C SER A 28 2.23 -3.77 -5.89
N HIS A 29 1.45 -3.65 -6.96
CA HIS A 29 0.97 -2.38 -7.50
C HIS A 29 0.63 -1.46 -6.31
N PRO A 30 1.06 -0.18 -6.28
CA PRO A 30 0.98 0.65 -5.06
C PRO A 30 -0.43 0.70 -4.46
N VAL A 31 -1.46 0.59 -5.30
CA VAL A 31 -2.86 0.36 -4.88
C VAL A 31 -3.03 -0.90 -4.06
N GLN A 32 -2.62 -2.07 -4.56
CA GLN A 32 -2.77 -3.33 -3.84
C GLN A 32 -1.96 -3.32 -2.53
N ALA A 33 -0.74 -2.79 -2.55
CA ALA A 33 0.07 -2.63 -1.34
C ALA A 33 -0.64 -1.76 -0.29
N TYR A 34 -1.22 -0.63 -0.70
CA TYR A 34 -2.01 0.24 0.19
C TYR A 34 -3.29 -0.44 0.68
N LEU A 35 -4.03 -1.14 -0.18
CA LEU A 35 -5.26 -1.80 0.22
C LEU A 35 -4.99 -2.95 1.21
N ASN A 36 -3.86 -3.65 1.07
CA ASN A 36 -3.49 -4.76 1.94
C ASN A 36 -3.26 -4.33 3.40
N ILE A 37 -2.77 -3.10 3.63
CA ILE A 37 -2.58 -2.57 4.99
C ILE A 37 -3.87 -2.07 5.66
N LEU A 38 -4.97 -1.95 4.90
CA LEU A 38 -6.26 -1.51 5.44
C LEU A 38 -7.04 -2.68 6.05
N ALA A 39 -7.89 -2.35 7.03
CA ALA A 39 -8.95 -3.25 7.49
C ALA A 39 -9.79 -3.73 6.29
N PRO A 40 -10.20 -5.02 6.23
CA PRO A 40 -10.91 -5.58 5.08
C PRO A 40 -12.14 -4.76 4.64
N SER A 41 -12.88 -4.21 5.61
CA SER A 41 -14.07 -3.37 5.36
C SER A 41 -13.77 -2.04 4.66
N SER A 42 -12.53 -1.53 4.78
CA SER A 42 -12.11 -0.25 4.19
C SER A 42 -11.50 -0.36 2.80
N ARG A 43 -11.12 -1.58 2.38
CA ARG A 43 -10.43 -1.81 1.09
C ARG A 43 -11.29 -1.40 -0.10
N ARG A 44 -12.50 -1.96 -0.20
CA ARG A 44 -13.41 -1.69 -1.32
C ARG A 44 -13.78 -0.20 -1.43
N PRO A 45 -14.20 0.49 -0.35
CA PRO A 45 -14.44 1.94 -0.41
C PRO A 45 -13.20 2.75 -0.85
N GLN A 46 -12.00 2.38 -0.41
CA GLN A 46 -10.78 3.11 -0.80
C GLN A 46 -10.34 2.82 -2.23
N LEU A 47 -10.54 1.61 -2.74
CA LEU A 47 -10.35 1.33 -4.16
C LEU A 47 -11.29 2.16 -5.02
N SER A 48 -12.58 2.24 -4.65
CA SER A 48 -13.55 3.10 -5.34
C SER A 48 -13.16 4.57 -5.29
N ALA A 49 -12.58 5.03 -4.18
CA ALA A 49 -12.07 6.40 -4.06
C ALA A 49 -10.90 6.66 -5.02
N LEU A 50 -9.93 5.76 -5.08
CA LEU A 50 -8.78 5.85 -5.98
C LEU A 50 -9.20 5.82 -7.46
N GLU A 51 -10.17 4.97 -7.80
CA GLU A 51 -10.71 4.89 -9.16
C GLU A 51 -11.40 6.21 -9.56
N TRP A 52 -12.21 6.76 -8.64
CA TRP A 52 -12.87 8.05 -8.85
C TRP A 52 -11.84 9.16 -9.06
N ILE A 53 -10.82 9.23 -8.20
CA ILE A 53 -9.76 10.24 -8.29
C ILE A 53 -9.00 10.12 -9.62
N ALA A 54 -8.58 8.91 -10.01
CA ALA A 54 -7.82 8.69 -11.24
C ALA A 54 -8.62 9.15 -12.48
N ARG A 55 -9.88 8.72 -12.57
CA ARG A 55 -10.76 9.10 -13.68
C ARG A 55 -11.06 10.58 -13.69
N ARG A 56 -11.35 11.20 -12.54
CA ARG A 56 -11.75 12.61 -12.50
C ARG A 56 -10.58 13.56 -12.70
N SER A 57 -9.38 13.20 -12.26
CA SER A 57 -8.19 14.03 -12.39
C SER A 57 -7.50 13.93 -13.75
N THR A 58 -7.63 12.79 -14.45
CA THR A 58 -6.88 12.54 -15.69
C THR A 58 -7.71 12.09 -16.88
N GLN A 59 -8.92 11.54 -16.67
CA GLN A 59 -9.78 10.89 -17.69
C GLN A 59 -9.18 9.71 -18.46
N VAL A 60 -7.89 9.42 -18.27
CA VAL A 60 -7.15 8.37 -18.99
C VAL A 60 -6.82 7.20 -18.07
N PHE A 61 -6.46 7.48 -16.82
CA PHE A 61 -6.02 6.44 -15.89
C PHE A 61 -7.15 5.90 -15.02
N THR A 62 -7.01 4.61 -14.69
CA THR A 62 -7.70 3.90 -13.61
C THR A 62 -6.87 3.96 -12.32
N ALA A 63 -7.41 3.47 -11.21
CA ALA A 63 -6.66 3.31 -9.97
C ALA A 63 -5.35 2.54 -10.20
N GLU A 64 -5.40 1.49 -11.01
CA GLU A 64 -4.26 0.58 -11.25
C GLU A 64 -3.30 1.03 -12.36
N THR A 65 -3.56 2.14 -13.03
CA THR A 65 -2.68 2.64 -14.11
C THR A 65 -2.17 4.04 -13.85
N MET A 66 -2.76 4.74 -12.89
CA MET A 66 -2.32 6.07 -12.50
C MET A 66 -0.93 6.01 -11.88
N PRO A 67 0.03 6.85 -12.33
CA PRO A 67 1.37 6.86 -11.79
C PRO A 67 1.42 7.63 -10.46
N TRP A 68 0.81 7.07 -9.40
CA TRP A 68 0.65 7.71 -8.08
C TRP A 68 1.96 8.25 -7.51
N GLN A 69 3.06 7.50 -7.66
CA GLN A 69 4.41 7.86 -7.22
C GLN A 69 4.99 9.13 -7.90
N ARG A 70 4.38 9.57 -9.00
CA ARG A 70 4.76 10.83 -9.70
C ARG A 70 3.95 12.01 -9.22
N LEU A 71 2.95 11.80 -8.36
CA LEU A 71 2.22 12.90 -7.76
C LEU A 71 3.16 13.73 -6.89
N ARG A 72 2.94 15.04 -6.95
CA ARG A 72 3.65 16.04 -6.16
C ARG A 72 2.60 16.91 -5.49
N ARG A 73 3.03 17.69 -4.51
CA ARG A 73 2.14 18.54 -3.72
C ARG A 73 1.09 19.31 -4.56
N PRO A 74 1.45 19.95 -5.69
CA PRO A 74 0.48 20.65 -6.52
C PRO A 74 -0.64 19.75 -7.07
N HIS A 75 -0.30 18.52 -7.48
CA HIS A 75 -1.27 17.54 -7.97
C HIS A 75 -2.24 17.11 -6.85
N VAL A 76 -1.71 16.87 -5.65
CA VAL A 76 -2.52 16.49 -4.47
C VAL A 76 -3.47 17.64 -4.07
N LEU A 77 -3.02 18.89 -4.13
CA LEU A 77 -3.88 20.06 -3.88
C LEU A 77 -5.00 20.18 -4.91
N LYS A 78 -4.72 19.92 -6.19
CA LYS A 78 -5.75 19.91 -7.24
C LYS A 78 -6.79 18.81 -6.99
N ILE A 79 -6.34 17.60 -6.61
CA ILE A 79 -7.24 16.49 -6.25
C ILE A 79 -8.11 16.86 -5.04
N ARG A 80 -7.53 17.50 -4.02
CA ARG A 80 -8.28 18.01 -2.86
C ARG A 80 -9.40 18.96 -3.29
N GLY A 81 -9.12 19.94 -4.15
CA GLY A 81 -10.14 20.86 -4.66
C GLY A 81 -11.30 20.14 -5.36
N LEU A 82 -10.99 19.16 -6.23
CA LEU A 82 -12.01 18.35 -6.91
C LEU A 82 -12.90 17.56 -5.93
N LEU A 83 -12.32 17.06 -4.83
CA LEU A 83 -13.06 16.34 -3.81
C LEU A 83 -13.94 17.27 -2.98
N GLU A 84 -13.42 18.45 -2.61
CA GLU A 84 -14.14 19.46 -1.81
C GLU A 84 -15.30 20.08 -2.60
N GLU A 85 -15.24 20.13 -3.93
CA GLU A 85 -16.36 20.52 -4.79
C GLU A 85 -17.51 19.51 -4.83
N SER A 86 -17.20 18.22 -4.66
CA SER A 86 -18.15 17.12 -4.92
C SER A 86 -18.64 16.42 -3.64
N TYR A 87 -17.91 16.55 -2.53
CA TYR A 87 -18.13 15.76 -1.33
C TYR A 87 -18.01 16.60 -0.05
N GLN A 88 -18.73 16.14 0.99
CA GLN A 88 -18.59 16.69 2.33
C GLN A 88 -17.15 16.51 2.85
N PRO A 89 -16.66 17.43 3.72
CA PRO A 89 -15.28 17.41 4.19
C PRO A 89 -14.80 16.06 4.76
N ALA A 90 -15.66 15.36 5.52
CA ALA A 90 -15.33 14.05 6.08
C ALA A 90 -15.06 13.00 4.99
N THR A 91 -15.89 12.98 3.94
CA THR A 91 -15.74 12.05 2.82
C THR A 91 -14.52 12.41 1.97
N ALA A 92 -14.32 13.69 1.67
CA ALA A 92 -13.15 14.18 0.93
C ALA A 92 -11.84 13.80 1.64
N ASN A 93 -11.74 14.04 2.95
CA ASN A 93 -10.57 13.67 3.73
C ASN A 93 -10.32 12.16 3.76
N ARG A 94 -11.39 11.34 3.84
CA ARG A 94 -11.27 9.88 3.76
C ARG A 94 -10.71 9.42 2.43
N MET A 95 -11.17 10.01 1.32
CA MET A 95 -10.67 9.67 -0.02
C MET A 95 -9.23 10.14 -0.23
N LEU A 96 -8.89 11.33 0.28
CA LEU A 96 -7.56 11.92 0.15
C LEU A 96 -6.48 11.17 0.94
N SER A 97 -6.85 10.48 2.03
CA SER A 97 -5.89 9.72 2.85
C SER A 97 -5.15 8.65 2.04
N ALA A 98 -5.78 8.09 1.01
CA ALA A 98 -5.15 7.15 0.11
C ALA A 98 -4.01 7.79 -0.69
N VAL A 99 -4.26 8.97 -1.28
CA VAL A 99 -3.28 9.69 -2.11
C VAL A 99 -2.11 10.22 -1.28
N ALA A 100 -2.35 10.56 -0.01
CA ALA A 100 -1.32 11.04 0.91
C ALA A 100 -0.51 9.92 1.58
N SER A 101 -0.90 8.65 1.38
CA SER A 101 -0.17 7.51 1.93
C SER A 101 1.22 7.41 1.31
N ARG A 102 2.23 7.15 2.16
CA ARG A 102 3.61 6.95 1.72
C ARG A 102 3.80 5.74 0.79
N VAL A 103 2.83 4.84 0.73
CA VAL A 103 2.84 3.71 -0.21
C VAL A 103 2.54 4.19 -1.64
N MET A 104 1.85 5.32 -1.79
CA MET A 104 1.37 5.85 -3.07
C MET A 104 2.25 6.96 -3.65
N VAL A 105 2.99 7.72 -2.83
CA VAL A 105 3.76 8.92 -3.23
C VAL A 105 5.23 8.87 -2.86
#